data_AF-A0AAU6F128-F1
#
_entry.id   AF-A0AAU6F128-F1
#
_cell.length_a   1.000
_cell.length_b   1.000
_cell.length_c   1.000
_cell.angle_alpha   90.00
_cell.angle_beta   90.00
_cell.angle_gamma   90.00
#
_symmetry.space_group_name_H-M   'P 1'
#
loop_
_entity.id
_entity.type
_entity.pdbx_description
1 polymer ?
#
loop_
_entity_poly.entity_id
_entity_poly.type
_entity_poly.pdbx_seq_one_letter_code
_entity_poly.pdbx_strand_id
1 'polypeptide(L)'
;MTGFYKVELEALSRLTRELSECADDMRSAMKLLKDFGPKGSGFGELDKACDDFQDSWGYGIGKIADATGGITDGLAETHKIYSALEEQVAANFKGGSK
;
A
#
# COMPACT_ATOMS: atom_id res chain seq x y z
N MET A 1 13.76 -0.38 -19.74
CA MET A 1 13.67 -1.04 -18.42
C MET A 1 13.28 -0.06 -17.31
N THR A 2 14.00 1.05 -17.14
CA THR A 2 13.72 2.08 -16.10
C THR A 2 12.29 2.65 -16.13
N GLY A 3 11.72 2.87 -17.31
CA GLY A 3 10.33 3.35 -17.45
C GLY A 3 9.26 2.36 -16.97
N PHE A 4 9.50 1.05 -17.10
CA PHE A 4 8.56 0.01 -16.63
C PHE A 4 8.51 -0.03 -15.10
N TYR A 5 9.67 0.00 -14.45
CA TYR A 5 9.77 0.03 -12.98
C TYR A 5 9.10 1.27 -12.37
N LYS A 6 9.27 2.44 -12.99
CA LYS A 6 8.62 3.67 -12.52
C LYS A 6 7.09 3.55 -12.55
N VAL A 7 6.53 2.96 -13.61
CA VAL A 7 5.07 2.75 -13.75
C VAL A 7 4.55 1.75 -12.71
N GLU A 8 5.26 0.65 -12.45
CA GLU A 8 4.86 -0.30 -11.40
C GLU A 8 4.89 0.32 -9.99
N LEU A 9 5.91 1.14 -9.68
CA LEU A 9 5.98 1.86 -8.40
C LEU A 9 4.82 2.84 -8.21
N GLU A 10 4.48 3.58 -9.25
CA GLU A 10 3.33 4.49 -9.24
C GLU A 10 2.01 3.72 -9.08
N ALA A 11 1.85 2.57 -9.74
CA ALA A 11 0.69 1.71 -9.61
C ALA A 11 0.53 1.13 -8.20
N LEU A 12 1.63 0.66 -7.59
CA LEU A 12 1.66 0.15 -6.23
C LEU A 12 1.32 1.23 -5.20
N SER A 13 1.90 2.41 -5.35
CA SER A 13 1.61 3.56 -4.48
C SER A 13 0.14 3.97 -4.58
N ARG A 14 -0.43 3.96 -5.80
CA ARG A 14 -1.84 4.25 -6.03
C ARG A 14 -2.75 3.20 -5.40
N LEU A 15 -2.43 1.92 -5.54
CA LEU A 15 -3.18 0.83 -4.93
C LEU A 15 -3.22 0.96 -3.41
N THR A 16 -2.10 1.27 -2.76
CA THR A 16 -2.06 1.51 -1.31
C THR A 16 -2.96 2.68 -0.91
N ARG A 17 -2.96 3.77 -1.68
CA ARG A 17 -3.83 4.92 -1.40
C ARG A 17 -5.31 4.55 -1.51
N GLU A 18 -5.71 3.90 -2.61
CA GLU A 18 -7.10 3.48 -2.84
C GLU A 18 -7.60 2.50 -1.76
N LEU A 19 -6.75 1.58 -1.30
CA LEU A 19 -7.09 0.69 -0.18
C LEU A 19 -7.27 1.45 1.14
N SER A 20 -6.44 2.46 1.40
CA SER A 20 -6.60 3.31 2.60
C SER A 20 -7.89 4.12 2.57
N GLU A 21 -8.23 4.73 1.44
CA GLU A 21 -9.48 5.48 1.26
C GLU A 21 -10.70 4.57 1.47
N CYS A 22 -10.68 3.36 0.89
CA CYS A 22 -11.73 2.36 1.05
C CYS A 22 -11.91 1.95 2.53
N ALA A 23 -10.82 1.91 3.31
CA ALA A 23 -10.86 1.67 4.75
C ALA A 23 -11.65 2.75 5.50
N ASP A 24 -11.36 4.00 5.19
CA ASP A 24 -11.92 5.15 5.88
C ASP A 24 -13.41 5.34 5.53
N ASP A 25 -13.79 5.04 4.29
CA ASP A 25 -15.20 4.99 3.88
C ASP A 25 -15.97 3.89 4.64
N MET A 26 -15.40 2.70 4.76
CA MET A 26 -16.01 1.60 5.54
C MET A 26 -16.13 1.94 7.02
N ARG A 27 -15.11 2.55 7.63
CA ARG A 27 -15.17 3.04 9.02
C ARG A 27 -16.31 4.05 9.20
N SER A 28 -16.42 4.99 8.27
CA SER A 28 -17.46 6.02 8.29
C SER A 28 -18.85 5.41 8.17
N ALA A 29 -19.04 4.47 7.25
CA ALA A 29 -20.29 3.76 7.07
C ALA A 29 -20.69 2.94 8.32
N MET A 30 -19.75 2.25 8.95
CA MET A 30 -20.01 1.49 10.19
C MET A 30 -20.34 2.37 11.37
N LYS A 31 -19.67 3.52 11.51
CA LYS A 31 -20.00 4.53 12.52
C LYS A 31 -21.40 5.08 12.34
N LEU A 32 -21.80 5.37 11.10
CA LEU A 32 -23.18 5.76 10.80
C LEU A 32 -24.17 4.64 11.14
N LEU A 33 -23.85 3.39 10.85
CA LEU A 33 -24.70 2.24 11.20
C LEU A 33 -24.93 2.14 12.71
N LYS A 34 -23.90 2.42 13.52
CA LYS A 34 -23.95 2.51 14.98
C LYS A 34 -24.82 3.68 15.46
N ASP A 35 -24.66 4.85 14.85
CA ASP A 35 -25.40 6.07 15.21
C ASP A 35 -26.90 6.02 14.84
N PHE A 36 -27.27 5.30 13.77
CA PHE A 36 -28.65 5.14 13.29
C PHE A 36 -29.38 3.92 13.90
N GLY A 37 -28.70 3.07 14.67
CA GLY A 37 -29.33 1.95 15.37
C GLY A 37 -30.48 2.43 16.27
N PRO A 38 -31.64 1.75 16.31
CA PRO A 38 -32.78 2.21 17.11
C PRO A 38 -32.33 2.32 18.57
N LYS A 39 -32.47 3.52 19.17
CA LYS A 39 -32.19 3.76 20.59
C LYS A 39 -32.92 2.69 21.42
N GLY A 40 -32.20 1.64 21.81
CA GLY A 40 -32.69 0.58 22.70
C GLY A 40 -32.91 -0.83 22.13
N SER A 41 -32.49 -1.19 20.91
CA SER A 41 -32.83 -2.53 20.35
C SER A 41 -31.94 -3.71 20.75
N GLY A 42 -30.95 -3.56 21.63
CA GLY A 42 -30.21 -4.72 22.17
C GLY A 42 -29.18 -5.37 21.23
N PHE A 43 -28.47 -4.58 20.43
CA PHE A 43 -27.51 -5.07 19.43
C PHE A 43 -26.06 -5.15 19.93
N GLY A 44 -25.83 -5.57 21.18
CA GLY A 44 -24.46 -5.67 21.73
C GLY A 44 -23.53 -6.57 20.89
N GLU A 45 -24.07 -7.62 20.25
CA GLU A 45 -23.32 -8.45 19.31
C GLU A 45 -23.01 -7.77 17.98
N LEU A 46 -23.91 -6.92 17.47
CA LEU A 46 -23.66 -6.17 16.22
C LEU A 46 -22.62 -5.07 16.46
N ASP A 47 -22.73 -4.36 17.58
CA ASP A 47 -21.74 -3.35 17.98
C ASP A 47 -20.35 -3.98 18.14
N LYS A 48 -20.29 -5.13 18.83
CA LYS A 48 -19.05 -5.89 18.98
C LYS A 48 -18.53 -6.40 17.63
N ALA A 49 -19.38 -6.93 16.75
CA ALA A 49 -18.97 -7.39 15.43
C ALA A 49 -18.46 -6.24 14.55
N CYS A 50 -19.05 -5.05 14.67
CA CYS A 50 -18.55 -3.85 14.01
C CYS A 50 -17.18 -3.43 14.57
N ASP A 51 -17.01 -3.38 15.89
CA ASP A 51 -15.72 -3.04 16.50
C ASP A 51 -14.63 -4.07 16.11
N ASP A 52 -14.92 -5.37 16.21
CA ASP A 52 -14.00 -6.47 15.84
C ASP A 52 -13.62 -6.44 14.34
N PHE A 53 -14.61 -6.15 13.46
CA PHE A 53 -14.36 -5.99 12.02
C PHE A 53 -13.48 -4.78 11.75
N GLN A 54 -13.76 -3.64 12.39
CA GLN A 54 -13.00 -2.41 12.19
C GLN A 54 -11.53 -2.57 12.59
N ASP A 55 -11.27 -3.24 13.70
CA ASP A 55 -9.91 -3.52 14.18
C ASP A 55 -9.17 -4.48 13.25
N SER A 56 -9.80 -5.60 12.90
CA SER A 56 -9.21 -6.61 12.02
C SER A 56 -8.93 -6.07 10.61
N TRP A 57 -9.86 -5.26 10.09
CA TRP A 57 -9.72 -4.62 8.78
C TRP A 57 -8.64 -3.55 8.79
N GLY A 58 -8.59 -2.71 9.82
CA GLY A 58 -7.53 -1.72 10.01
C GLY A 58 -6.14 -2.35 10.08
N TYR A 59 -6.01 -3.46 10.82
CA TYR A 59 -4.78 -4.24 10.87
C TYR A 59 -4.41 -4.81 9.49
N GLY A 60 -5.36 -5.42 8.78
CA GLY A 60 -5.14 -5.98 7.45
C GLY A 60 -4.63 -4.94 6.44
N ILE A 61 -5.22 -3.75 6.44
CA ILE A 61 -4.79 -2.66 5.56
C ILE A 61 -3.41 -2.12 5.95
N GLY A 62 -3.12 -2.00 7.24
CA GLY A 62 -1.77 -1.66 7.69
C GLY A 62 -0.72 -2.65 7.18
N LYS A 63 -1.02 -3.96 7.28
CA LYS A 63 -0.14 -5.02 6.76
C LYS A 63 0.06 -4.94 5.24
N ILE A 64 -0.98 -4.58 4.49
CA ILE A 64 -0.88 -4.40 3.04
C ILE A 64 -0.03 -3.16 2.73
N ALA A 65 -0.23 -2.05 3.44
CA ALA A 65 0.56 -0.84 3.27
C ALA A 65 2.05 -1.08 3.55
N ASP A 66 2.38 -1.78 4.64
CA ASP A 66 3.75 -2.15 5.00
C ASP A 66 4.41 -3.02 3.91
N ALA A 67 3.69 -4.04 3.42
CA ALA A 67 4.19 -4.93 2.38
C ALA A 67 4.45 -4.16 1.07
N THR A 68 3.53 -3.29 0.66
CA THR A 68 3.69 -2.47 -0.54
C THR A 68 4.83 -1.46 -0.40
N GLY A 69 5.01 -0.87 0.78
CA GLY A 69 6.16 -0.02 1.09
C GLY A 69 7.47 -0.77 0.91
N GLY A 70 7.59 -1.97 1.49
CA GLY A 70 8.78 -2.80 1.36
C GLY A 70 9.10 -3.22 -0.09
N ILE A 71 8.06 -3.53 -0.89
CA ILE A 71 8.23 -3.81 -2.33
C ILE A 71 8.75 -2.56 -3.07
N THR A 72 8.17 -1.40 -2.77
CA THR A 72 8.56 -0.12 -3.38
C THR A 72 10.02 0.20 -3.10
N ASP A 73 10.45 0.06 -1.85
CA ASP A 73 11.83 0.29 -1.43
C ASP A 73 12.81 -0.69 -2.10
N GLY A 74 12.46 -1.98 -2.15
CA GLY A 74 13.27 -3.00 -2.80
C GLY A 74 13.43 -2.77 -4.30
N LEU A 75 12.37 -2.33 -4.99
CA LEU A 75 12.42 -1.99 -6.41
C LEU A 75 13.28 -0.75 -6.66
N ALA A 76 13.16 0.27 -5.82
CA ALA A 76 13.96 1.48 -5.91
C ALA A 76 15.46 1.18 -5.73
N GLU A 77 15.80 0.30 -4.78
CA GLU A 77 17.18 -0.12 -4.56
C GLU A 77 17.72 -0.96 -5.73
N THR A 78 16.91 -1.90 -6.22
CA THR A 78 17.25 -2.68 -7.41
C THR A 78 17.52 -1.77 -8.60
N HIS A 79 16.67 -0.77 -8.83
CA HIS A 79 16.88 0.22 -9.89
C HIS A 79 18.21 0.96 -9.76
N LYS A 80 18.57 1.44 -8.56
CA LYS A 80 19.85 2.10 -8.32
C LYS A 80 21.03 1.20 -8.66
N ILE A 81 20.99 -0.06 -8.22
CA ILE A 81 22.06 -1.05 -8.48
C ILE A 81 22.22 -1.27 -9.98
N TYR A 82 21.12 -1.48 -10.71
CA TYR A 82 21.17 -1.67 -12.16
C TYR A 82 21.64 -0.43 -12.91
N SER A 83 21.19 0.78 -12.52
CA SER A 83 21.69 2.02 -13.12
C SER A 83 23.19 2.22 -12.89
N ALA A 84 23.68 1.97 -11.68
CA ALA A 84 25.10 2.05 -11.36
C ALA A 84 25.93 1.01 -12.13
N LEU A 85 25.40 -0.21 -12.29
CA LEU A 85 26.04 -1.26 -13.08
C LEU A 85 26.14 -0.86 -14.56
N GLU A 86 25.05 -0.36 -15.15
CA GLU A 86 25.04 0.14 -16.53
C GLU A 86 26.05 1.28 -16.74
N GLU A 87 26.13 2.23 -15.81
CA GLU A 87 27.12 3.31 -15.88
C GLU A 87 28.56 2.79 -15.84
N GLN A 88 28.86 1.83 -14.96
CA GLN A 88 30.18 1.21 -14.87
C GLN A 88 30.54 0.41 -16.13
N VAL A 89 29.59 -0.36 -16.66
CA VAL A 89 29.77 -1.10 -17.91
C VAL A 89 30.01 -0.13 -19.06
N ALA A 90 29.21 0.92 -19.19
CA ALA A 90 29.37 1.94 -20.22
C ALA A 90 30.71 2.68 -20.11
N ALA A 91 31.18 2.99 -18.90
CA ALA A 91 32.47 3.61 -18.65
C ALA A 91 33.64 2.69 -19.08
N ASN A 92 33.57 1.40 -18.73
CA ASN A 92 34.59 0.42 -19.11
C ASN A 92 34.65 0.18 -20.63
N PHE A 93 33.50 0.09 -21.30
CA PHE A 93 33.45 -0.05 -22.75
C PHE A 93 33.92 1.21 -23.51
N LYS A 94 33.70 2.41 -22.96
CA LYS A 94 34.29 3.65 -23.51
C LYS A 94 35.79 3.77 -23.25
N GLY A 95 36.30 3.20 -22.15
CA GLY A 95 37.73 3.18 -21.81
C GLY A 95 38.56 2.16 -22.58
N GLY A 96 37.94 1.08 -23.08
CA GLY A 96 38.61 0.00 -23.82
C GLY A 96 38.78 0.22 -25.33
N SER A 97 38.44 1.40 -25.86
CA SER A 97 38.54 1.71 -27.31
C SER A 97 39.84 2.44 -27.69
N LYS A 98 40.96 2.09 -27.05
CA LYS A 98 42.32 2.53 -27.45
C LYS A 98 43.19 1.36 -27.84
#